data_AF-A0A945X9T8-F1
#
_entry.id   AF-A0A945X9T8-F1
#
_cell.length_a   1.000
_cell.length_b   1.000
_cell.length_c   1.000
_cell.angle_alpha   90.00
_cell.angle_beta   90.00
_cell.angle_gamma   90.00
#
_symmetry.space_group_name_H-M   'P 1'
#
loop_
_entity.id
_entity.type
_entity.pdbx_description
1 polymer ?
#
loop_
_entity_poly.entity_id
_entity_poly.type
_entity_poly.pdbx_seq_one_letter_code
_entity_poly.pdbx_strand_id
1 'polypeptide(L)'
;MSSPVRVEPDFLTDWIRAPGARDHKYSRGVVGFATGSATYPGAALIGIEAALRTGVGMVRYFGPAEVASMVVMSHPEVVVAPGAVDACVVGSGVPAPLETPDRDRMSELLALSPLAIVDAGGLDLFSSLDSFPPSILTPHTKELEKLYTQVCGGVARDDATRSAEVAATLGVTVVAKGSLTTITSAGGPVWELPVATPWLATAGTGDALAGILGALAAANRDTVSATPEAVPELAVAGALLHNLAAQKASQRNGGGPITVGDLCSALPGVVGHYLG
;
A
#
# COMPACT_ATOMS: atom_id res chain seq x y z
N MET A 1 8.62 0.36 25.54
CA MET A 1 7.86 0.99 24.43
C MET A 1 6.69 1.74 25.07
N SER A 2 6.36 2.93 24.56
CA SER A 2 5.14 3.67 24.93
C SER A 2 3.90 2.85 24.52
N SER A 3 2.76 3.10 25.19
CA SER A 3 1.48 2.51 24.78
C SER A 3 1.11 2.93 23.35
N PRO A 4 0.53 2.04 22.52
CA PRO A 4 0.12 2.39 21.17
C PRO A 4 -0.89 3.53 21.14
N VAL A 5 -0.79 4.40 20.13
CA VAL A 5 -1.77 5.43 19.83
C VAL A 5 -2.95 4.76 19.11
N ARG A 6 -4.14 4.87 19.70
CA ARG A 6 -5.38 4.40 19.05
C ARG A 6 -5.82 5.41 18.00
N VAL A 7 -6.24 4.88 16.86
CA VAL A 7 -6.65 5.69 15.70
C VAL A 7 -8.16 5.78 15.64
N GLU A 8 -8.67 7.01 15.61
CA GLU A 8 -10.10 7.30 15.42
C GLU A 8 -10.43 7.47 13.92
N PRO A 9 -11.68 7.23 13.49
CA PRO A 9 -12.04 7.28 12.07
C PRO A 9 -11.82 8.65 11.40
N ASP A 10 -11.93 9.75 12.14
CA ASP A 10 -11.77 11.12 11.64
C ASP A 10 -10.36 11.41 11.11
N PHE A 11 -9.37 10.57 11.47
CA PHE A 11 -8.00 10.65 10.96
C PHE A 11 -7.93 10.61 9.42
N LEU A 12 -8.92 10.01 8.76
CA LEU A 12 -8.99 9.99 7.31
C LEU A 12 -9.16 11.37 6.68
N THR A 13 -9.84 12.28 7.35
CA THR A 13 -10.27 13.57 6.80
C THR A 13 -9.09 14.44 6.36
N ASP A 14 -7.95 14.30 7.04
CA ASP A 14 -6.73 15.06 6.74
C ASP A 14 -6.00 14.56 5.48
N TRP A 15 -6.33 13.35 5.01
CA TRP A 15 -5.59 12.64 3.95
C TRP A 15 -6.40 12.39 2.67
N ILE A 16 -7.69 12.74 2.68
CA ILE A 16 -8.56 12.67 1.52
C ILE A 16 -9.05 14.06 1.13
N ARG A 17 -9.18 14.32 -0.17
CA ARG A 17 -9.70 15.60 -0.66
C ARG A 17 -10.64 15.41 -1.84
N ALA A 18 -11.68 16.23 -1.89
CA ALA A 18 -12.52 16.32 -3.07
C ALA A 18 -11.75 17.02 -4.21
N PRO A 19 -11.89 16.58 -5.46
CA PRO A 19 -11.31 17.30 -6.59
C PRO A 19 -11.96 18.69 -6.74
N GLY A 20 -11.14 19.72 -6.97
CA GLY A 20 -11.58 21.08 -7.28
C GLY A 20 -11.74 21.32 -8.78
N ALA A 21 -12.36 22.44 -9.16
CA ALA A 21 -12.66 22.77 -10.56
C ALA A 21 -11.43 22.91 -11.49
N ARG A 22 -10.23 23.06 -10.91
CA ARG A 22 -8.96 23.17 -11.65
C ARG A 22 -8.17 21.86 -11.67
N ASP A 23 -8.65 20.82 -10.98
CA ASP A 23 -7.95 19.55 -10.95
C ASP A 23 -8.04 18.83 -12.31
N HIS A 24 -6.94 18.17 -12.65
CA HIS A 24 -6.85 17.25 -13.78
C HIS A 24 -6.18 15.96 -13.34
N LYS A 25 -6.16 14.94 -14.21
CA LYS A 25 -5.61 13.61 -13.89
C LYS A 25 -4.23 13.62 -13.23
N TYR A 26 -3.34 14.56 -13.58
CA TYR A 26 -2.03 14.65 -12.92
C TYR A 26 -2.04 15.36 -11.55
N SER A 27 -2.94 16.33 -11.30
CA SER A 27 -2.96 17.05 -10.00
C SER A 27 -3.66 16.25 -8.91
N ARG A 28 -4.43 15.22 -9.30
CA ARG A 28 -4.97 14.20 -8.40
C ARG A 28 -4.00 13.03 -8.16
N GLY A 29 -2.75 13.16 -8.58
CA GLY A 29 -1.71 12.16 -8.39
C GLY A 29 -1.70 11.07 -9.45
N VAL A 30 -0.48 10.62 -9.77
CA VAL A 30 -0.22 9.47 -10.63
C VAL A 30 0.47 8.36 -9.84
N VAL A 31 -0.13 7.18 -9.77
CA VAL A 31 0.47 6.00 -9.14
C VAL A 31 1.00 5.03 -10.19
N GLY A 32 2.23 4.55 -10.00
CA GLY A 32 2.83 3.48 -10.81
C GLY A 32 2.72 2.12 -10.13
N PHE A 33 2.49 1.06 -10.90
CA PHE A 33 2.47 -0.32 -10.40
C PHE A 33 3.50 -1.19 -11.13
N ALA A 34 4.43 -1.78 -10.37
CA ALA A 34 5.25 -2.92 -10.79
C ALA A 34 4.89 -4.12 -9.91
N THR A 35 3.70 -4.65 -10.17
CA THR A 35 3.03 -5.72 -9.42
C THR A 35 2.47 -6.74 -10.39
N GLY A 36 2.14 -7.92 -9.87
CA GLY A 36 1.67 -9.06 -10.63
C GLY A 36 2.77 -9.76 -11.43
N SER A 37 2.60 -11.07 -11.58
CA SER A 37 3.45 -11.95 -12.36
C SER A 37 2.59 -12.85 -13.23
N ALA A 38 3.21 -13.68 -14.09
CA ALA A 38 2.47 -14.69 -14.85
C ALA A 38 1.72 -15.68 -13.91
N THR A 39 2.29 -15.99 -12.75
CA THR A 39 1.68 -16.89 -11.75
C THR A 39 0.59 -16.18 -10.93
N TYR A 40 0.79 -14.90 -10.60
CA TYR A 40 -0.13 -14.12 -9.75
C TYR A 40 -0.56 -12.80 -10.40
N PRO A 41 -1.23 -12.84 -11.57
CA PRO A 41 -1.64 -11.61 -12.27
C PRO A 41 -2.72 -10.83 -11.51
N GLY A 42 -3.52 -11.53 -10.70
CA GLY A 42 -4.61 -10.95 -9.93
C GLY A 42 -4.16 -9.87 -8.94
N ALA A 43 -2.94 -9.96 -8.41
CA ALA A 43 -2.41 -8.95 -7.47
C ALA A 43 -2.32 -7.56 -8.12
N ALA A 44 -1.91 -7.48 -9.39
CA ALA A 44 -1.89 -6.24 -10.13
C ALA A 44 -3.30 -5.68 -10.31
N LEU A 45 -4.25 -6.52 -10.74
CA LEU A 45 -5.64 -6.11 -10.96
C LEU A 45 -6.29 -5.58 -9.69
N ILE A 46 -6.11 -6.28 -8.56
CA ILE A 46 -6.68 -5.91 -7.28
C ILE A 46 -6.10 -4.59 -6.76
N GLY A 47 -4.77 -4.44 -6.76
CA GLY A 47 -4.12 -3.21 -6.31
C GLY A 47 -4.50 -2.00 -7.18
N ILE A 48 -4.57 -2.19 -8.49
CA ILE A 48 -5.02 -1.16 -9.44
C ILE A 48 -6.49 -0.79 -9.19
N GLU A 49 -7.38 -1.77 -9.06
CA GLU A 49 -8.80 -1.51 -8.77
C GLU A 49 -8.96 -0.72 -7.48
N ALA A 50 -8.25 -1.12 -6.42
CA ALA A 50 -8.29 -0.44 -5.13
C ALA A 50 -7.78 1.01 -5.24
N ALA A 51 -6.70 1.26 -5.98
CA ALA A 51 -6.18 2.61 -6.21
C ALA A 51 -7.16 3.49 -7.00
N LEU A 52 -7.74 2.96 -8.09
CA LEU A 52 -8.74 3.65 -8.89
C LEU A 52 -9.97 4.01 -8.05
N ARG A 53 -10.47 3.07 -7.23
CA ARG A 53 -11.63 3.27 -6.37
C ARG A 53 -11.35 4.16 -5.15
N THR A 54 -10.09 4.35 -4.79
CA THR A 54 -9.66 5.36 -3.81
C THR A 54 -9.69 6.78 -4.39
N GLY A 55 -9.72 6.92 -5.72
CA GLY A 55 -9.90 8.21 -6.40
C GLY A 55 -8.63 8.82 -7.00
N VAL A 56 -7.57 8.02 -7.19
CA VAL A 56 -6.33 8.49 -7.82
C VAL A 56 -6.59 9.10 -9.21
N GLY A 57 -5.77 10.07 -9.61
CA GLY A 57 -5.92 10.74 -10.89
C GLY A 57 -5.57 9.90 -12.10
N MET A 58 -4.50 9.11 -11.99
CA MET A 58 -3.99 8.28 -13.08
C MET A 58 -3.25 7.08 -12.52
N VAL A 59 -3.37 5.94 -13.20
CA VAL A 59 -2.58 4.74 -12.94
C VAL A 59 -1.68 4.44 -14.13
N ARG A 60 -0.41 4.15 -13.85
CA ARG A 60 0.52 3.57 -14.82
C ARG A 60 0.92 2.15 -14.42
N TYR A 61 1.06 1.28 -15.40
CA TYR A 61 1.46 -0.11 -15.18
C TYR A 61 2.79 -0.44 -15.87
N PHE A 62 3.70 -1.06 -15.11
CA PHE A 62 5.10 -1.37 -15.47
C PHE A 62 5.42 -2.87 -15.36
N GLY A 63 4.40 -3.74 -15.35
CA GLY A 63 4.61 -5.19 -15.22
C GLY A 63 4.73 -5.96 -16.54
N PRO A 64 4.73 -7.30 -16.49
CA PRO A 64 4.88 -8.17 -17.67
C PRO A 64 3.78 -7.93 -18.72
N ALA A 65 4.11 -8.09 -20.00
CA ALA A 65 3.20 -7.81 -21.12
C ALA A 65 1.90 -8.65 -21.08
N GLU A 66 1.99 -9.89 -20.59
CA GLU A 66 0.83 -10.78 -20.39
C GLU A 66 -0.13 -10.21 -19.34
N VAL A 67 0.41 -9.68 -18.24
CA VAL A 67 -0.39 -9.04 -17.19
C VAL A 67 -0.92 -7.68 -17.65
N ALA A 68 -0.13 -6.92 -18.40
CA ALA A 68 -0.56 -5.65 -18.96
C ALA A 68 -1.79 -5.80 -19.86
N SER A 69 -1.87 -6.88 -20.64
CA SER A 69 -3.04 -7.20 -21.46
C SER A 69 -4.29 -7.44 -20.60
N MET A 70 -4.16 -8.17 -19.48
CA MET A 70 -5.25 -8.39 -18.53
C MET A 70 -5.68 -7.11 -17.81
N VAL A 71 -4.71 -6.26 -17.46
CA VAL A 71 -4.95 -4.94 -16.85
C VAL A 71 -5.78 -4.08 -17.80
N VAL A 72 -5.39 -3.94 -19.06
CA VAL A 72 -6.12 -3.09 -20.03
C VAL A 72 -7.53 -3.64 -20.32
N MET A 73 -7.72 -4.97 -20.31
CA MET A 73 -9.04 -5.57 -20.48
C MET A 73 -9.98 -5.29 -19.29
N SER A 74 -9.44 -5.24 -18.07
CA SER A 74 -10.23 -5.06 -16.84
C SER A 74 -10.39 -3.59 -16.45
N HIS A 75 -9.38 -2.78 -16.74
CA HIS A 75 -9.25 -1.37 -16.38
C HIS A 75 -8.69 -0.59 -17.58
N PRO A 76 -9.52 -0.29 -18.60
CA PRO A 76 -9.08 0.38 -19.83
C PRO A 76 -8.55 1.80 -19.61
N GLU A 77 -8.75 2.38 -18.42
CA GLU A 77 -8.25 3.69 -18.02
C GLU A 77 -6.76 3.66 -17.62
N VAL A 78 -6.18 2.47 -17.40
CA VAL A 78 -4.78 2.30 -16.99
C VAL A 78 -3.85 2.51 -18.18
N VAL A 79 -2.78 3.28 -17.95
CA VAL A 79 -1.78 3.55 -18.98
C VAL A 79 -0.59 2.60 -18.85
N VAL A 80 -0.43 1.73 -19.85
CA VAL A 80 0.74 0.84 -19.97
C VAL A 80 1.84 1.55 -20.78
N ALA A 81 2.48 2.53 -20.16
CA ALA A 81 3.59 3.27 -20.77
C ALA A 81 4.51 3.87 -19.69
N PRO A 82 5.81 4.07 -19.99
CA PRO A 82 6.71 4.78 -19.12
C PRO A 82 6.24 6.20 -18.79
N GLY A 83 6.64 6.72 -17.64
CA GLY A 83 6.45 8.12 -17.27
C GLY A 83 6.60 8.38 -15.77
N ALA A 84 6.81 9.65 -15.41
CA ALA A 84 6.98 10.08 -14.02
C ALA A 84 5.73 9.80 -13.18
N VAL A 85 5.91 9.25 -11.98
CA VAL A 85 4.84 8.93 -11.03
C VAL A 85 5.05 9.73 -9.76
N ASP A 86 3.96 9.96 -9.03
CA ASP A 86 3.99 10.65 -7.73
C ASP A 86 4.10 9.67 -6.56
N ALA A 87 3.74 8.41 -6.78
CA ALA A 87 4.03 7.29 -5.88
C ALA A 87 4.08 5.99 -6.69
N CYS A 88 4.68 4.94 -6.13
CA CYS A 88 4.67 3.62 -6.76
C CYS A 88 4.31 2.52 -5.78
N VAL A 89 3.75 1.43 -6.31
CA VAL A 89 3.46 0.19 -5.61
C VAL A 89 4.23 -0.92 -6.28
N VAL A 90 5.02 -1.66 -5.51
CA VAL A 90 5.88 -2.73 -6.03
C VAL A 90 5.75 -4.01 -5.20
N GLY A 91 5.92 -5.15 -5.86
CA GLY A 91 6.14 -6.43 -5.19
C GLY A 91 4.91 -7.31 -4.93
N SER A 92 3.69 -6.76 -4.83
CA SER A 92 2.47 -7.56 -4.76
C SER A 92 2.38 -8.53 -5.95
N GLY A 93 2.14 -9.82 -5.69
CA GLY A 93 2.10 -10.87 -6.72
C GLY A 93 3.44 -11.20 -7.40
N VAL A 94 4.57 -10.68 -6.91
CA VAL A 94 5.91 -11.06 -7.35
C VAL A 94 6.40 -12.23 -6.48
N PRO A 95 6.75 -13.39 -7.07
CA PRO A 95 7.25 -14.54 -6.31
C PRO A 95 8.57 -14.25 -5.60
N ALA A 96 8.81 -14.96 -4.49
CA ALA A 96 10.12 -15.06 -3.86
C ALA A 96 10.70 -16.47 -4.10
N PRO A 97 12.00 -16.62 -4.45
CA PRO A 97 13.01 -15.57 -4.56
C PRO A 97 12.80 -14.68 -5.79
N LEU A 98 13.20 -13.42 -5.66
CA LEU A 98 13.03 -12.42 -6.70
C LEU A 98 13.90 -12.71 -7.94
N GLU A 99 13.26 -12.88 -9.09
CA GLU A 99 13.92 -13.06 -10.38
C GLU A 99 14.38 -11.73 -11.01
N THR A 100 15.38 -11.78 -11.90
CA THR A 100 15.97 -10.60 -12.53
C THR A 100 14.96 -9.71 -13.26
N PRO A 101 14.04 -10.22 -14.11
CA PRO A 101 13.13 -9.34 -14.85
C PRO A 101 12.19 -8.55 -13.94
N ASP A 102 11.76 -9.13 -12.82
CA ASP A 102 10.88 -8.44 -11.86
C ASP A 102 11.67 -7.47 -11.00
N ARG A 103 12.91 -7.81 -10.62
CA ARG A 103 13.83 -6.90 -9.95
C ARG A 103 14.09 -5.65 -10.79
N ASP A 104 14.38 -5.82 -12.07
CA ASP A 104 14.74 -4.71 -12.96
C ASP A 104 13.54 -3.76 -13.12
N ARG A 105 12.34 -4.28 -13.40
CA ARG A 105 11.10 -3.48 -13.49
C ARG A 105 10.78 -2.72 -12.21
N MET A 106 10.89 -3.37 -11.05
CA MET A 106 10.66 -2.70 -9.77
C MET A 106 11.72 -1.63 -9.52
N SER A 107 13.00 -1.91 -9.82
CA SER A 107 14.10 -0.94 -9.63
C SER A 107 13.94 0.29 -10.54
N GLU A 108 13.55 0.08 -11.81
CA GLU A 108 13.23 1.15 -12.74
C GLU A 108 12.10 2.04 -12.21
N LEU A 109 11.02 1.43 -11.71
CA LEU A 109 9.89 2.19 -11.17
C LEU A 109 10.23 2.90 -9.86
N LEU A 110 11.00 2.27 -8.97
CA LEU A 110 11.48 2.89 -7.74
C LEU A 110 12.31 4.14 -8.04
N ALA A 111 13.14 4.12 -9.09
CA ALA A 111 13.94 5.28 -9.50
C ALA A 111 13.11 6.45 -10.04
N LEU A 112 11.86 6.22 -10.43
CA LEU A 112 10.95 7.24 -10.97
C LEU A 112 10.00 7.83 -9.92
N SER A 113 10.02 7.33 -8.68
CA SER A 113 9.01 7.63 -7.68
C SER A 113 9.59 8.32 -6.43
N PRO A 114 8.96 9.39 -5.92
CA PRO A 114 9.39 10.03 -4.68
C PRO A 114 8.97 9.26 -3.42
N LEU A 115 7.97 8.37 -3.50
CA LEU A 115 7.54 7.48 -2.42
C LEU A 115 7.19 6.10 -2.96
N ALA A 116 7.59 5.04 -2.25
CA ALA A 116 7.27 3.66 -2.62
C ALA A 116 6.43 2.95 -1.56
N ILE A 117 5.45 2.18 -2.01
CA ILE A 117 4.73 1.19 -1.22
C ILE A 117 5.29 -0.16 -1.64
N VAL A 118 5.94 -0.85 -0.70
CA VAL A 118 6.64 -2.10 -0.97
C VAL A 118 5.95 -3.24 -0.22
N ASP A 119 5.39 -4.17 -0.99
CA ASP A 119 4.62 -5.31 -0.48
C ASP A 119 5.22 -6.63 -0.97
N ALA A 120 4.99 -7.70 -0.22
CA ALA A 120 5.31 -9.07 -0.61
C ALA A 120 6.72 -9.25 -1.21
N GLY A 121 6.82 -9.71 -2.46
CA GLY A 121 8.10 -9.99 -3.13
C GLY A 121 9.02 -8.77 -3.28
N GLY A 122 8.47 -7.55 -3.18
CA GLY A 122 9.25 -6.32 -3.19
C GLY A 122 10.10 -6.14 -1.94
N LEU A 123 9.73 -6.76 -0.81
CA LEU A 123 10.48 -6.67 0.44
C LEU A 123 11.89 -7.27 0.31
N ASP A 124 12.06 -8.26 -0.58
CA ASP A 124 13.38 -8.86 -0.86
C ASP A 124 14.35 -7.84 -1.47
N LEU A 125 13.85 -6.76 -2.09
CA LEU A 125 14.70 -5.71 -2.67
C LEU A 125 15.59 -5.07 -1.61
N PHE A 126 15.11 -4.86 -0.38
CA PHE A 126 15.85 -4.19 0.71
C PHE A 126 17.13 -4.91 1.14
N SER A 127 17.32 -6.16 0.70
CA SER A 127 18.58 -6.89 0.87
C SER A 127 19.57 -6.73 -0.29
N SER A 128 19.16 -6.09 -1.39
CA SER A 128 19.81 -6.18 -2.69
C SER A 128 20.04 -4.85 -3.41
N LEU A 129 19.34 -3.77 -3.04
CA LEU A 129 19.60 -2.43 -3.58
C LEU A 129 20.28 -1.55 -2.54
N ASP A 130 21.19 -0.71 -3.00
CA ASP A 130 21.95 0.22 -2.16
C ASP A 130 21.13 1.45 -1.73
N SER A 131 20.05 1.75 -2.45
CA SER A 131 19.22 2.94 -2.23
C SER A 131 17.76 2.67 -2.56
N PHE A 132 16.88 3.30 -1.78
CA PHE A 132 15.44 3.29 -1.98
C PHE A 132 14.88 4.70 -1.84
N PRO A 133 13.79 5.05 -2.55
CA PRO A 133 13.02 6.22 -2.16
C PRO A 133 12.44 6.02 -0.75
N PRO A 134 12.00 7.11 -0.08
CA PRO A 134 11.15 6.99 1.09
C PRO A 134 10.06 5.92 0.87
N SER A 135 9.86 5.05 1.85
CA SER A 135 9.09 3.82 1.65
C SER A 135 8.14 3.50 2.80
N ILE A 136 6.97 2.96 2.44
CA ILE A 136 6.02 2.29 3.32
C ILE A 136 6.09 0.79 3.01
N LEU A 137 6.47 -0.02 4.00
CA LEU A 137 6.52 -1.48 3.88
C LEU A 137 5.24 -2.08 4.46
N THR A 138 4.65 -3.05 3.77
CA THR A 138 3.41 -3.70 4.21
C THR A 138 3.59 -5.20 4.53
N PRO A 139 4.56 -5.62 5.37
CA PRO A 139 4.78 -7.04 5.63
C PRO A 139 3.67 -7.66 6.48
N HIS A 140 3.27 -8.90 6.21
CA HIS A 140 2.61 -9.75 7.20
C HIS A 140 3.64 -10.39 8.15
N THR A 141 3.20 -11.04 9.24
CA THR A 141 4.10 -11.66 10.25
C THR A 141 5.30 -12.43 9.69
N LYS A 142 5.10 -13.37 8.75
CA LYS A 142 6.20 -14.16 8.17
C LYS A 142 7.16 -13.35 7.27
N GLU A 143 6.63 -12.37 6.53
CA GLU A 143 7.42 -11.43 5.71
C GLU A 143 8.27 -10.55 6.61
N LEU A 144 7.69 -10.07 7.71
CA LEU A 144 8.38 -9.26 8.72
C LEU A 144 9.49 -10.06 9.41
N GLU A 145 9.23 -11.33 9.76
CA GLU A 145 10.21 -12.28 10.29
C GLU A 145 11.44 -12.43 9.37
N LYS A 146 11.17 -12.65 8.07
CA LYS A 146 12.20 -12.78 7.04
C LYS A 146 12.99 -11.48 6.87
N LEU A 147 12.29 -10.36 6.70
CA LEU A 147 12.89 -9.05 6.50
C LEU A 147 13.75 -8.64 7.71
N TYR A 148 13.24 -8.85 8.92
CA TYR A 148 13.98 -8.60 10.16
C TYR A 148 15.28 -9.41 10.22
N THR A 149 15.22 -10.70 9.88
CA THR A 149 16.41 -11.56 9.85
C THR A 149 17.44 -11.05 8.84
N GLN A 150 16.97 -10.64 7.66
CA GLN A 150 17.81 -10.15 6.57
C GLN A 150 18.49 -8.81 6.90
N VAL A 151 17.78 -7.89 7.56
CA VAL A 151 18.21 -6.51 7.76
C VAL A 151 18.85 -6.28 9.13
N CYS A 152 18.28 -6.87 10.19
CA CYS A 152 18.70 -6.64 11.57
C CYS A 152 19.58 -7.79 12.12
N GLY A 153 19.64 -8.94 11.46
CA GLY A 153 20.55 -10.04 11.81
C GLY A 153 20.26 -10.73 13.15
N GLY A 154 19.03 -10.63 13.67
CA GLY A 154 18.66 -11.12 15.01
C GLY A 154 17.44 -12.04 15.05
N VAL A 155 17.05 -12.41 16.28
CA VAL A 155 15.76 -13.04 16.59
C VAL A 155 15.03 -12.14 17.59
N ALA A 156 14.03 -11.39 17.13
CA ALA A 156 13.21 -10.55 18.00
C ALA A 156 12.07 -11.36 18.64
N ARG A 157 11.56 -10.86 19.77
CA ARG A 157 10.57 -11.56 20.60
C ARG A 157 9.14 -11.51 20.03
N ASP A 158 8.79 -10.42 19.37
CA ASP A 158 7.44 -10.16 18.85
C ASP A 158 7.47 -9.28 17.59
N ASP A 159 6.33 -9.21 16.89
CA ASP A 159 6.15 -8.43 15.66
C ASP A 159 6.36 -6.92 15.91
N ALA A 160 5.92 -6.40 17.06
CA ALA A 160 6.05 -4.97 17.39
C ALA A 160 7.53 -4.54 17.46
N THR A 161 8.36 -5.34 18.11
CA THR A 161 9.81 -5.12 18.20
C THR A 161 10.45 -5.22 16.82
N ARG A 162 10.07 -6.24 16.03
CA ARG A 162 10.57 -6.40 14.65
C ARG A 162 10.25 -5.19 13.79
N SER A 163 9.01 -4.72 13.81
CA SER A 163 8.60 -3.56 13.02
C SER A 163 9.35 -2.29 13.40
N ALA A 164 9.52 -2.03 14.70
CA ALA A 164 10.24 -0.85 15.18
C ALA A 164 11.73 -0.87 14.79
N GLU A 165 12.39 -2.02 14.92
CA GLU A 165 13.81 -2.18 14.56
C GLU A 165 14.02 -2.15 13.04
N VAL A 166 13.14 -2.76 12.24
CA VAL A 166 13.17 -2.64 10.77
C VAL A 166 12.96 -1.19 10.35
N ALA A 167 11.95 -0.50 10.91
CA ALA A 167 11.67 0.90 10.62
C ALA A 167 12.88 1.80 10.93
N ALA A 168 13.51 1.60 12.09
CA ALA A 168 14.69 2.36 12.50
C ALA A 168 15.92 2.05 11.63
N THR A 169 16.17 0.78 11.31
CA THR A 169 17.34 0.35 10.52
C THR A 169 17.27 0.84 9.08
N LEU A 170 16.08 0.77 8.46
CA LEU A 170 15.90 1.15 7.06
C LEU A 170 15.47 2.61 6.86
N GLY A 171 15.06 3.31 7.92
CA GLY A 171 14.49 4.66 7.80
C GLY A 171 13.14 4.67 7.06
N VAL A 172 12.31 3.64 7.29
CA VAL A 172 11.03 3.43 6.58
C VAL A 172 9.84 3.46 7.54
N THR A 173 8.64 3.56 6.97
CA THR A 173 7.40 3.27 7.69
C THR A 173 7.05 1.79 7.52
N VAL A 174 6.70 1.10 8.59
CA VAL A 174 6.27 -0.31 8.56
C VAL A 174 4.80 -0.40 8.96
N VAL A 175 3.96 -0.90 8.06
CA VAL A 175 2.57 -1.30 8.28
C VAL A 175 2.54 -2.81 8.46
N ALA A 176 2.64 -3.27 9.70
CA ALA A 176 2.66 -4.70 10.02
C ALA A 176 1.24 -5.27 9.97
N LYS A 177 0.97 -6.10 8.96
CA LYS A 177 -0.33 -6.76 8.74
C LYS A 177 -0.48 -7.94 9.70
N GLY A 178 -1.60 -8.01 10.40
CA GLY A 178 -1.92 -9.06 11.36
C GLY A 178 -3.38 -8.97 11.83
N SER A 179 -3.73 -9.70 12.90
CA SER A 179 -5.05 -9.58 13.54
C SER A 179 -5.34 -8.16 14.06
N LEU A 180 -4.28 -7.49 14.51
CA LEU A 180 -4.22 -6.04 14.74
C LEU A 180 -3.15 -5.49 13.81
N THR A 181 -3.52 -4.53 12.97
CA THR A 181 -2.55 -3.83 12.12
C THR A 181 -1.89 -2.73 12.94
N THR A 182 -0.56 -2.73 12.95
CA THR A 182 0.22 -1.67 13.61
C THR A 182 1.06 -0.92 12.58
N ILE A 183 1.23 0.37 12.82
CA ILE A 183 2.04 1.25 11.97
C ILE A 183 3.12 1.87 12.85
N THR A 184 4.36 1.87 12.38
CA THR A 184 5.49 2.46 13.10
C THR A 184 6.54 3.02 12.15
N SER A 185 7.31 3.99 12.62
CA SER A 185 8.42 4.62 11.90
C SER A 185 9.59 4.88 12.86
N ALA A 186 10.76 5.21 12.31
CA ALA A 186 11.96 5.51 13.10
C ALA A 186 11.71 6.67 14.09
N GLY A 187 11.73 6.38 15.40
CA GLY A 187 11.55 7.37 16.46
C GLY A 187 10.12 7.92 16.62
N GLY A 188 9.16 7.43 15.83
CA GLY A 188 7.75 7.80 15.90
C GLY A 188 6.96 6.99 16.94
N PRO A 189 5.69 7.36 17.19
CA PRO A 189 4.79 6.52 17.97
C PRO A 189 4.45 5.23 17.19
N VAL A 190 3.93 4.24 17.92
CA VAL A 190 3.29 3.07 17.31
C VAL A 190 1.80 3.34 17.26
N TRP A 191 1.20 3.30 16.08
CA TRP A 191 -0.25 3.36 15.92
C TRP A 191 -0.84 1.95 15.86
N GLU A 192 -1.97 1.75 16.51
CA GLU A 192 -2.74 0.51 16.46
C GLU A 192 -4.12 0.79 15.87
N LEU A 193 -4.46 0.10 14.79
CA LEU A 193 -5.77 0.22 14.17
C LEU A 193 -6.82 -0.62 14.88
N PRO A 194 -8.09 -0.16 14.91
CA PRO A 194 -9.19 -0.99 15.38
C PRO A 194 -9.35 -2.23 14.49
N VAL A 195 -9.80 -3.33 15.09
CA VAL A 195 -10.15 -4.55 14.36
C VAL A 195 -11.27 -4.25 13.36
N ALA A 196 -11.03 -4.52 12.08
CA ALA A 196 -12.03 -4.33 11.04
C ALA A 196 -13.09 -5.44 11.05
N THR A 197 -12.75 -6.59 10.48
CA THR A 197 -13.59 -7.78 10.43
C THR A 197 -12.68 -9.00 10.21
N PRO A 198 -12.94 -10.16 10.84
CA PRO A 198 -12.16 -11.38 10.59
C PRO A 198 -12.21 -11.84 9.12
N TRP A 199 -13.23 -11.41 8.38
CA TRP A 199 -13.39 -11.74 6.96
C TRP A 199 -12.34 -11.10 6.03
N LEU A 200 -11.44 -10.26 6.57
CA LEU A 200 -10.23 -9.81 5.88
C LEU A 200 -9.19 -10.93 5.67
N ALA A 201 -9.34 -12.07 6.35
CA ALA A 201 -8.49 -13.26 6.19
C ALA A 201 -8.77 -14.01 4.87
N THR A 202 -8.75 -13.29 3.75
CA THR A 202 -8.89 -13.81 2.39
C THR A 202 -7.77 -13.26 1.51
N ALA A 203 -7.43 -13.98 0.43
CA ALA A 203 -6.37 -13.59 -0.48
C ALA A 203 -6.69 -12.25 -1.17
N GLY A 204 -5.66 -11.43 -1.40
CA GLY A 204 -5.76 -10.17 -2.14
C GLY A 204 -6.06 -8.92 -1.31
N THR A 205 -6.46 -9.05 -0.04
CA THR A 205 -6.71 -7.86 0.81
C THR A 205 -5.45 -7.02 1.02
N GLY A 206 -4.28 -7.66 1.12
CA GLY A 206 -2.98 -6.98 1.14
C GLY A 206 -2.68 -6.21 -0.15
N ASP A 207 -3.00 -6.77 -1.31
CA ASP A 207 -2.81 -6.10 -2.60
C ASP A 207 -3.72 -4.85 -2.70
N ALA A 208 -4.95 -4.95 -2.19
CA ALA A 208 -5.87 -3.82 -2.10
C ALA A 208 -5.35 -2.73 -1.15
N LEU A 209 -4.82 -3.09 0.02
CA LEU A 209 -4.18 -2.16 0.94
C LEU A 209 -3.00 -1.42 0.28
N ALA A 210 -2.13 -2.14 -0.43
CA ALA A 210 -1.00 -1.54 -1.13
C ALA A 210 -1.47 -0.53 -2.21
N GLY A 211 -2.53 -0.87 -2.95
CA GLY A 211 -3.18 0.04 -3.90
C GLY A 211 -3.77 1.30 -3.26
N ILE A 212 -4.46 1.16 -2.13
CA ILE A 212 -5.02 2.29 -1.37
C ILE A 212 -3.90 3.23 -0.90
N LEU A 213 -2.83 2.67 -0.32
CA LEU A 213 -1.67 3.45 0.13
C LEU A 213 -1.01 4.20 -1.03
N GLY A 214 -0.82 3.53 -2.17
CA GLY A 214 -0.26 4.15 -3.38
C GLY A 214 -1.12 5.30 -3.91
N ALA A 215 -2.44 5.15 -3.88
CA ALA A 215 -3.37 6.20 -4.30
C ALA A 215 -3.33 7.43 -3.37
N LEU A 216 -3.35 7.21 -2.04
CA LEU A 216 -3.26 8.32 -1.08
C LEU A 216 -1.90 9.01 -1.14
N ALA A 217 -0.81 8.25 -1.29
CA ALA A 217 0.53 8.78 -1.49
C ALA A 217 0.61 9.70 -2.71
N ALA A 218 0.11 9.24 -3.87
CA ALA A 218 0.10 10.03 -5.08
C ALA A 218 -0.78 11.28 -4.96
N ALA A 219 -1.95 11.16 -4.33
CA ALA A 219 -2.87 12.29 -4.13
C ALA A 219 -2.32 13.36 -3.18
N ASN A 220 -1.45 12.97 -2.24
CA ASN A 220 -0.82 13.84 -1.24
C ASN A 220 0.66 14.13 -1.53
N ARG A 221 1.08 14.02 -2.80
CA ARG A 221 2.46 14.25 -3.29
C ARG A 221 3.14 15.51 -2.75
N ASP A 222 2.40 16.62 -2.65
CA ASP A 222 2.96 17.89 -2.19
C ASP A 222 3.24 17.86 -0.68
N THR A 223 2.33 17.28 0.11
CA THR A 223 2.51 17.05 1.55
C THR A 223 3.66 16.09 1.80
N VAL A 224 3.69 14.95 1.10
CA VAL A 224 4.77 13.94 1.22
C VAL A 224 6.13 14.54 0.85
N SER A 225 6.18 15.37 -0.19
CA SER A 225 7.43 16.02 -0.60
C SER A 225 7.87 17.12 0.36
N ALA A 226 6.93 17.87 0.96
CA ALA A 226 7.25 18.99 1.85
C ALA A 226 7.48 18.55 3.31
N THR A 227 6.87 17.44 3.72
CA THR A 227 6.89 16.94 5.10
C THR A 227 6.96 15.40 5.09
N PRO A 228 8.13 14.81 4.80
CA PRO A 228 8.32 13.36 4.81
C PRO A 228 7.95 12.68 6.14
N GLU A 229 7.96 13.43 7.24
CA GLU A 229 7.60 13.01 8.59
C GLU A 229 6.11 12.69 8.71
N ALA A 230 5.28 13.12 7.75
CA ALA A 230 3.85 12.85 7.68
C ALA A 230 3.53 11.51 6.96
N VAL A 231 4.51 10.84 6.36
CA VAL A 231 4.34 9.53 5.72
C VAL A 231 3.74 8.46 6.64
N PRO A 232 4.13 8.35 7.93
CA PRO A 232 3.51 7.40 8.86
C PRO A 232 2.02 7.67 9.07
N GLU A 233 1.61 8.94 9.15
CA GLU A 233 0.21 9.33 9.27
C GLU A 233 -0.57 9.00 7.99
N LEU A 234 0.01 9.25 6.81
CA LEU A 234 -0.57 8.79 5.54
C LEU A 234 -0.78 7.26 5.54
N ALA A 235 0.18 6.49 6.05
CA ALA A 235 0.08 5.04 6.13
C ALA A 235 -1.03 4.59 7.09
N VAL A 236 -1.19 5.29 8.23
CA VAL A 236 -2.31 5.10 9.16
C VAL A 236 -3.64 5.35 8.44
N ALA A 237 -3.77 6.46 7.71
CA ALA A 237 -4.98 6.79 6.97
C ALA A 237 -5.30 5.73 5.90
N GLY A 238 -4.33 5.29 5.10
CA GLY A 238 -4.57 4.25 4.08
C GLY A 238 -5.02 2.91 4.68
N ALA A 239 -4.38 2.48 5.77
CA ALA A 239 -4.75 1.24 6.44
C ALA A 239 -6.11 1.35 7.17
N LEU A 240 -6.44 2.53 7.71
CA LEU A 240 -7.77 2.81 8.26
C LEU A 240 -8.85 2.78 7.19
N LEU A 241 -8.62 3.39 6.01
CA LEU A 241 -9.56 3.37 4.89
C LEU A 241 -9.85 1.94 4.43
N HIS A 242 -8.81 1.11 4.33
CA HIS A 242 -8.94 -0.32 4.05
C HIS A 242 -9.82 -1.03 5.10
N ASN A 243 -9.58 -0.78 6.39
CA ASN A 243 -10.37 -1.37 7.48
C ASN A 243 -11.85 -0.96 7.42
N LEU A 244 -12.13 0.32 7.20
CA LEU A 244 -13.50 0.83 7.09
C LEU A 244 -14.22 0.28 5.85
N ALA A 245 -13.52 0.13 4.72
CA ALA A 245 -14.07 -0.49 3.52
C ALA A 245 -14.45 -1.96 3.77
N ALA A 246 -13.58 -2.72 4.43
CA ALA A 246 -13.86 -4.11 4.79
C ALA A 246 -15.03 -4.25 5.78
N GLN A 247 -15.09 -3.38 6.79
CA GLN A 247 -16.22 -3.31 7.72
C GLN A 247 -17.53 -3.03 6.98
N LYS A 248 -17.55 -2.01 6.10
CA LYS A 248 -18.72 -1.66 5.30
C LYS A 248 -19.16 -2.79 4.37
N ALA A 249 -18.22 -3.47 3.74
CA ALA A 249 -18.49 -4.65 2.91
C ALA A 249 -19.12 -5.78 3.73
N SER A 250 -18.57 -6.09 4.92
CA SER A 250 -19.10 -7.15 5.77
C SER A 250 -20.48 -6.79 6.35
N GLN A 251 -20.69 -5.53 6.73
CA GLN A 251 -22.00 -5.04 7.20
C GLN A 251 -23.09 -5.17 6.14
N ARG A 252 -22.79 -4.92 4.86
CA ARG A 252 -23.74 -5.17 3.74
C ARG A 252 -24.18 -6.63 3.66
N ASN A 253 -23.31 -7.55 4.11
CA ASN A 253 -23.57 -8.98 4.17
C ASN A 253 -24.03 -9.43 5.57
N GLY A 254 -24.54 -8.52 6.41
CA GLY A 254 -25.04 -8.83 7.75
C GLY A 254 -23.95 -9.24 8.75
N GLY A 255 -22.71 -8.77 8.56
CA GLY A 255 -21.52 -9.23 9.30
C GLY A 255 -20.90 -10.50 8.73
N GLY A 256 -21.34 -10.91 7.54
CA GLY A 256 -20.90 -12.12 6.85
C GLY A 256 -19.62 -11.96 6.01
N PRO A 257 -19.25 -13.03 5.28
CA PRO A 257 -18.06 -13.09 4.43
C PRO A 257 -17.99 -11.96 3.41
N ILE A 258 -16.76 -11.58 3.05
CA ILE A 258 -16.49 -10.63 1.96
C ILE A 258 -15.43 -11.20 1.00
N THR A 259 -15.52 -10.81 -0.25
CA THR A 259 -14.44 -10.93 -1.21
C THR A 259 -13.60 -9.65 -1.24
N VAL A 260 -12.42 -9.71 -1.84
CA VAL A 260 -11.64 -8.49 -2.11
C VAL A 260 -12.37 -7.53 -3.05
N GLY A 261 -13.19 -8.05 -3.97
CA GLY A 261 -14.05 -7.24 -4.83
C GLY A 261 -15.12 -6.46 -4.06
N ASP A 262 -15.67 -7.04 -2.98
CA ASP A 262 -16.61 -6.34 -2.09
C ASP A 262 -15.93 -5.21 -1.33
N LEU A 263 -14.70 -5.45 -0.83
CA LEU A 263 -13.87 -4.43 -0.19
C LEU A 263 -13.59 -3.28 -1.15
N CYS A 264 -13.05 -3.58 -2.34
CA CYS A 264 -12.80 -2.58 -3.37
C CYS A 264 -14.09 -1.80 -3.69
N SER A 265 -15.21 -2.50 -3.86
CA SER A 265 -16.52 -1.89 -4.15
C SER A 265 -17.07 -1.02 -3.02
N ALA A 266 -16.61 -1.19 -1.79
CA ALA A 266 -16.99 -0.34 -0.66
C ALA A 266 -16.18 0.98 -0.63
N LEU A 267 -14.95 1.02 -1.18
CA LEU A 267 -14.03 2.16 -1.08
C LEU A 267 -14.64 3.51 -1.49
N PRO A 268 -15.27 3.67 -2.68
CA PRO A 268 -15.75 4.99 -3.09
C PRO A 268 -16.81 5.55 -2.13
N GLY A 269 -17.63 4.67 -1.56
CA GLY A 269 -18.65 5.05 -0.61
C GLY A 269 -18.11 5.30 0.79
N VAL A 270 -16.90 4.83 1.15
CA VAL A 270 -16.22 5.22 2.39
C VAL A 270 -15.52 6.55 2.17
N VAL A 271 -14.75 6.70 1.10
CA VAL A 271 -14.12 7.99 0.73
C VAL A 271 -15.16 9.10 0.68
N GLY A 272 -16.25 8.91 -0.04
CA GLY A 272 -17.33 9.90 -0.13
C GLY A 272 -17.98 10.27 1.20
N HIS A 273 -17.98 9.39 2.20
CA HIS A 273 -18.53 9.70 3.53
C HIS A 273 -17.65 10.69 4.31
N TYR A 274 -16.34 10.63 4.14
CA TYR A 274 -15.38 11.49 4.85
C TYR A 274 -15.03 12.77 4.05
N LEU A 275 -15.56 12.95 2.84
CA LEU A 275 -15.37 14.16 2.04
C LEU A 275 -16.32 15.32 2.42
N GLY A 276 -17.33 15.07 3.26
CA GLY A 276 -18.38 16.03 3.63
C GLY A 276 -19.65 15.85 2.80
#